data_AF-A0A4R6HVS5-F1
#
_entry.id   AF-A0A4R6HVS5-F1
#
_cell.length_a   1.000
_cell.length_b   1.000
_cell.length_c   1.000
_cell.angle_alpha   90.00
_cell.angle_beta   90.00
_cell.angle_gamma   90.00
#
_symmetry.space_group_name_H-M   'P 1'
#
loop_
_entity.id
_entity.type
_entity.pdbx_description
1 polymer ?
#
loop_
_entity_poly.entity_id
_entity_poly.type
_entity_poly.pdbx_seq_one_letter_code
_entity_poly.pdbx_strand_id
1 'polypeptide(L)'
;MTRRKKTRSLADKVQIRTGKRKDFKKWRHENPDQVTSSTRFTQKKRQQRKLQAARKMARQEQGQPIAIHPQQTGDDTLQRGDA
;
A
#
# COMPACT_ATOMS: atom_id res chain seq x y z
N MET A 1 0.08 -13.25 49.44
CA MET A 1 1.29 -13.32 48.60
C MET A 1 1.09 -14.36 47.52
N THR A 2 0.73 -13.96 46.29
CA THR A 2 0.75 -14.89 45.14
C THR A 2 1.88 -14.48 44.22
N ARG A 3 2.86 -15.38 44.06
CA ARG A 3 4.02 -15.21 43.18
C ARG A 3 3.55 -15.28 41.73
N ARG A 4 3.09 -14.15 41.16
CA ARG A 4 2.95 -14.01 39.71
C ARG A 4 4.32 -14.36 39.10
N LYS A 5 4.34 -15.41 38.26
CA LYS A 5 5.53 -15.90 37.54
C LYS A 5 6.39 -14.72 37.06
N LYS A 6 7.70 -14.73 37.34
CA LYS A 6 8.69 -13.78 36.82
C LYS A 6 8.89 -13.98 35.31
N THR A 7 7.84 -13.84 34.50
CA THR A 7 8.00 -13.68 33.06
C THR A 7 8.10 -12.19 32.79
N ARG A 8 9.32 -11.69 32.50
CA ARG A 8 9.50 -10.31 32.05
C ARG A 8 8.60 -10.08 30.85
N SER A 9 7.66 -9.13 30.96
CA SER A 9 6.79 -8.75 29.84
C SER A 9 7.66 -8.45 28.61
N LEU A 10 7.33 -9.09 27.48
CA LEU A 10 8.02 -8.84 26.21
C LEU A 10 7.82 -7.40 25.73
N ALA A 11 6.77 -6.71 26.19
CA ALA A 11 6.45 -5.34 25.80
C ALA A 11 7.51 -4.33 26.29
N ASP A 12 8.14 -4.59 27.43
CA ASP A 12 9.17 -3.73 28.04
C ASP A 12 10.60 -4.25 27.82
N LYS A 13 10.80 -5.14 26.84
CA LYS A 13 12.14 -5.55 26.44
C LYS A 13 12.91 -4.34 25.89
N VAL A 14 14.08 -4.11 26.47
CA VAL A 14 15.06 -3.13 26.00
C VAL A 14 15.70 -3.70 24.73
N GLN A 15 15.65 -2.96 23.63
CA GLN A 15 16.41 -3.25 22.42
C GLN A 15 17.72 -2.45 22.46
N ILE A 16 18.83 -3.11 22.11
CA ILE A 16 20.19 -2.59 22.25
C ILE A 16 20.38 -1.24 21.53
N ARG A 17 19.62 -0.96 20.47
CA ARG A 17 19.71 0.27 19.68
C ARG A 17 18.80 1.42 20.15
N THR A 18 17.71 1.14 20.86
CA THR A 18 16.58 2.08 20.98
C THR A 18 15.99 2.17 22.39
N GLY A 19 16.58 1.50 23.38
CA GLY A 19 16.03 1.48 24.74
C GLY A 19 14.74 0.65 24.83
N LYS A 20 13.80 1.07 25.69
CA LYS A 20 12.49 0.41 25.81
C LYS A 20 11.64 0.68 24.56
N ARG A 21 10.75 -0.25 24.21
CA ARG A 21 9.89 -0.14 23.02
C ARG A 21 9.03 1.14 22.98
N LYS A 22 8.59 1.64 24.14
CA LYS A 22 7.81 2.89 24.26
C LYS A 22 8.66 4.11 23.89
N ASP A 23 9.89 4.15 24.37
CA ASP A 23 10.85 5.22 24.10
C ASP A 23 11.23 5.23 22.61
N PHE A 24 11.37 4.05 21.99
CA PHE A 24 11.57 3.94 20.55
C PHE A 24 10.42 4.54 19.74
N LYS A 25 9.15 4.34 20.17
CA LYS A 25 8.01 4.92 19.46
C LYS A 25 8.06 6.45 19.48
N LYS A 26 8.33 7.05 20.64
CA LYS A 26 8.50 8.50 20.79
C LYS A 26 9.67 9.00 19.92
N TRP A 27 10.83 8.34 20.03
CA TRP A 27 12.02 8.67 19.25
C TRP A 27 11.81 8.58 17.73
N ARG A 28 11.03 7.60 17.24
CA ARG A 28 10.65 7.50 15.81
C ARG A 28 9.83 8.69 15.31
N HIS A 29 8.98 9.25 16.18
CA HIS A 29 8.19 10.43 15.82
C HIS A 29 9.05 11.70 15.84
N GLU A 30 10.04 11.76 16.73
CA GLU A 30 11.01 12.85 16.81
C GLU A 30 12.10 12.78 15.73
N ASN A 31 12.40 11.58 15.20
CA ASN A 31 13.44 11.33 14.19
C ASN A 31 12.87 10.53 12.99
N PRO A 32 11.94 11.11 12.21
CA PRO A 32 11.25 10.38 11.13
C PRO A 32 12.21 9.89 10.04
N ASP A 33 13.26 10.65 9.74
CA ASP A 33 14.19 10.36 8.64
C ASP A 33 15.19 9.24 8.95
N GLN A 34 15.46 9.00 10.24
CA GLN A 34 16.45 8.02 10.67
C GLN A 34 15.91 6.58 10.65
N VAL A 35 14.59 6.42 10.48
CA VAL A 35 13.95 5.11 10.60
C VAL A 35 13.28 4.68 9.32
N THR A 36 14.11 4.37 8.34
CA THR A 36 13.70 3.84 7.06
C THR A 36 13.67 2.31 7.06
N SER A 37 12.84 1.73 6.18
CA SER A 37 12.91 0.30 5.91
C SER A 37 14.15 -0.02 5.08
N SER A 38 14.73 -1.21 5.23
CA SER A 38 15.91 -1.61 4.46
C SER A 38 15.67 -1.55 2.95
N THR A 39 16.73 -1.26 2.19
CA THR A 39 16.70 -1.17 0.72
C THR A 39 16.15 -2.45 0.07
N ARG A 40 16.50 -3.62 0.63
CA ARG A 40 15.97 -4.91 0.16
C ARG A 40 14.44 -4.98 0.28
N PHE A 41 13.88 -4.47 1.38
CA PHE A 41 12.44 -4.49 1.59
C PHE A 41 11.71 -3.57 0.61
N THR A 42 12.24 -2.36 0.38
CA THR A 42 11.64 -1.40 -0.56
C THR A 42 11.70 -1.91 -2.00
N GLN A 43 12.83 -2.49 -2.41
CA GLN A 43 12.99 -3.14 -3.72
C GLN A 43 12.01 -4.31 -3.91
N LYS A 44 11.90 -5.21 -2.92
CA LYS A 44 10.92 -6.32 -2.94
C LYS A 44 9.49 -5.79 -3.14
N LYS A 45 9.10 -4.76 -2.40
CA LYS A 45 7.75 -4.17 -2.53
C LYS A 45 7.53 -3.50 -3.89
N ARG A 46 8.55 -2.85 -4.46
CA ARG A 46 8.49 -2.30 -5.82
C ARG A 46 8.26 -3.41 -6.85
N GLN A 47 9.00 -4.51 -6.77
CA GLN A 47 8.82 -5.67 -7.65
C GLN A 47 7.42 -6.28 -7.52
N GLN A 48 6.93 -6.44 -6.29
CA GLN A 48 5.57 -6.96 -6.04
C GLN A 48 4.48 -6.09 -6.69
N ARG A 49 4.57 -4.76 -6.57
CA ARG A 49 3.62 -3.84 -7.23
C ARG A 49 3.70 -3.93 -8.74
N LYS A 50 4.91 -4.04 -9.32
CA LYS A 50 5.10 -4.22 -10.77
C LYS A 50 4.41 -5.49 -11.27
N LEU A 51 4.58 -6.61 -10.57
CA LEU A 51 3.91 -7.87 -10.92
C LEU A 51 2.40 -7.79 -10.77
N GLN A 52 1.92 -7.10 -9.73
CA GLN A 52 0.49 -6.90 -9.53
C GLN A 52 -0.14 -6.04 -10.65
N ALA A 53 0.55 -4.98 -11.06
CA ALA A 53 0.13 -4.14 -12.18
C ALA A 53 0.06 -4.97 -13.48
N ALA A 54 1.08 -5.77 -13.78
CA ALA A 54 1.09 -6.66 -14.94
C ALA A 54 -0.10 -7.65 -14.93
N ARG A 55 -0.37 -8.27 -13.77
CA ARG A 55 -1.54 -9.15 -13.62
C ARG A 55 -2.88 -8.42 -13.78
N LYS A 56 -2.96 -7.17 -13.32
CA LYS A 56 -4.17 -6.35 -13.47
C LYS A 56 -4.41 -6.02 -14.95
N MET A 57 -3.37 -5.63 -15.68
CA MET A 57 -3.44 -5.37 -17.12
C MET A 57 -3.86 -6.62 -17.89
N ALA A 58 -3.21 -7.76 -17.64
CA ALA A 58 -3.57 -9.03 -18.28
C ALA A 58 -5.05 -9.42 -18.04
N ARG A 59 -5.58 -9.15 -16.84
CA ARG A 59 -7.01 -9.37 -16.55
C ARG A 59 -7.91 -8.41 -17.34
N GLN A 60 -7.49 -7.15 -17.50
CA GLN A 60 -8.24 -6.19 -18.29
C GLN A 60 -8.26 -6.56 -19.77
N GLU A 61 -7.12 -7.00 -20.32
CA GLU A 61 -7.00 -7.46 -21.71
C GLU A 61 -7.81 -8.74 -21.99
N GLN A 62 -7.88 -9.66 -21.03
CA GLN A 62 -8.69 -10.89 -21.14
C GLN A 62 -10.17 -10.66 -20.84
N GLY A 63 -10.54 -9.52 -20.26
CA GLY A 63 -11.92 -9.21 -19.92
C GLY A 63 -12.76 -8.95 -21.16
N GLN A 64 -14.02 -9.40 -21.13
CA GLN A 64 -14.96 -9.06 -22.20
C GLN A 64 -15.24 -7.55 -22.17
N PRO A 65 -15.17 -6.85 -23.31
CA PRO A 65 -15.50 -5.44 -23.37
C PRO A 65 -16.99 -5.26 -23.11
N ILE A 66 -17.33 -4.66 -21.97
CA ILE A 66 -18.70 -4.28 -21.65
C ILE A 66 -18.87 -2.85 -22.17
N ALA A 67 -19.85 -2.64 -23.05
CA ALA A 67 -20.25 -1.30 -23.46
C ALA A 67 -20.94 -0.61 -22.27
N ILE A 68 -20.17 0.20 -21.53
CA ILE A 68 -20.68 0.97 -20.38
C ILE A 68 -21.64 2.07 -20.84
N HIS A 69 -21.54 2.47 -22.11
CA HIS A 69 -22.48 3.38 -22.75
C HIS A 69 -23.22 2.62 -23.86
N PRO A 70 -24.55 2.48 -23.78
CA PRO A 70 -25.30 2.05 -24.95
C PRO A 70 -25.08 3.09 -26.05
N GLN A 71 -24.58 2.66 -27.20
CA GLN A 71 -24.64 3.49 -28.42
C GLN A 71 -26.12 3.79 -28.65
N GLN A 72 -26.50 5.06 -28.57
CA GLN A 72 -27.81 5.49 -29.03
C GLN A 72 -27.87 5.16 -30.52
N THR A 73 -28.57 4.07 -30.86
CA THR A 73 -29.08 3.87 -32.21
C THR A 73 -30.18 4.91 -32.40
N GLY A 74 -29.78 6.11 -32.78
CA GLY A 74 -30.67 7.22 -33.05
C GLY A 74 -29.91 8.20 -33.92
N ASP A 75 -30.29 8.23 -35.21
CA ASP A 75 -29.99 9.31 -36.14
C ASP A 75 -30.06 10.66 -35.42
N ASP A 76 -28.94 11.36 -35.29
CA ASP A 76 -28.95 12.80 -35.07
C ASP A 76 -28.09 13.46 -36.15
N THR A 77 -28.70 13.45 -37.34
CA THR A 77 -28.39 14.30 -38.47
C THR A 77 -28.65 15.75 -38.11
N LEU A 78 -27.79 16.38 -37.31
CA LEU A 78 -27.84 17.83 -37.06
C LEU A 78 -26.56 18.52 -37.51
N GLN A 79 -26.57 18.84 -38.80
CA GLN A 79 -26.22 20.15 -39.37
C GLN A 79 -25.01 20.85 -38.73
N ARG A 80 -23.81 20.50 -39.22
CA ARG A 80 -22.67 21.42 -39.17
C ARG A 80 -22.82 22.36 -40.37
N GLY A 81 -23.55 23.46 -40.17
CA GLY A 81 -23.77 24.48 -41.18
C GLY A 81 -22.46 25.16 -41.58
N ASP A 82 -22.24 25.22 -42.89
CA ASP A 82 -21.31 26.12 -43.55
C ASP A 82 -21.77 27.57 -43.35
N ALA A 83 -20.90 28.42 -42.78
CA ALA A 83 -20.90 29.88 -42.91
C ALA A 83 -19.53 30.43 -42.52
#